data_AF-A0A7W0FBD6-F1
#
_entry.id   AF-A0A7W0FBD6-F1
#
_cell.length_a   1.000
_cell.length_b   1.000
_cell.length_c   1.000
_cell.angle_alpha   90.00
_cell.angle_beta   90.00
_cell.angle_gamma   90.00
#
_symmetry.space_group_name_H-M   'P 1'
#
loop_
_entity.id
_entity.type
_entity.pdbx_description
1 polymer ?
#
loop_
_entity_poly.entity_id
_entity_poly.type
_entity_poly.pdbx_seq_one_letter_code
_entity_poly.pdbx_strand_id
1 'polypeptide(L)'
;MCLQGRYYTKPERSKEIFEEIKKVGLDAINKFIIDRKSEELFLDFKRSADSGKGNKLHDNDRNNLAKAISGFGNSEGGVIVWGIDCSKDIDNADVAKAKFPIENVDKFISFIQSSISRSTLPPHSNVECYGIKEKDSSGYVITHIPKSNHAPHQCIFGSNYYMRAGSAFVPVPHGILEGMFGKRPQPLIYFNFITKPPKITKTPEEQILIKTGFLIRNEGLGIARDVFMNAEIISLPGSNCAAKFEAYDTINWIGNMTLGYKLGLICKESFRLPPKNWAQPVNLNILLKRPFTKAMKIKLMCGCEGAEHYETVFGNPEETIEKYYSEMLNADNQDIAQNLVQELLNFKEQ
;
A
#
# COMPACT_ATOMS: atom_id res chain seq x y z
N MET A 1 1.31 14.79 22.80
CA MET A 1 1.06 13.36 22.54
C MET A 1 1.96 12.92 21.38
N CYS A 2 2.36 11.65 21.20
CA CYS A 2 3.09 11.23 19.99
C CYS A 2 2.08 10.77 18.94
N LEU A 3 2.15 11.31 17.72
CA LEU A 3 1.34 10.87 16.59
C LEU A 3 2.07 9.75 15.85
N GLN A 4 1.38 8.62 15.64
CA GLN A 4 1.85 7.52 14.79
C GLN A 4 1.61 7.86 13.31
N GLY A 5 2.60 7.56 12.47
CA GLY A 5 2.46 7.60 11.02
C GLY A 5 1.54 6.49 10.49
N ARG A 6 1.03 6.70 9.27
CA ARG A 6 0.20 5.73 8.55
C ARG A 6 1.04 4.54 8.03
N TYR A 7 0.38 3.50 7.52
CA TYR A 7 0.99 2.24 7.08
C TYR A 7 1.62 2.38 5.68
N TYR A 8 2.84 1.86 5.45
CA TYR A 8 3.50 1.96 4.14
C TYR A 8 4.03 0.61 3.67
N THR A 9 3.52 0.13 2.54
CA THR A 9 4.03 -1.04 1.83
C THR A 9 4.25 -0.62 0.37
N LYS A 10 5.30 -1.15 -0.27
CA LYS A 10 5.55 -0.98 -1.71
C LYS A 10 4.23 -1.25 -2.49
N PRO A 11 3.78 -0.35 -3.38
CA PRO A 11 2.51 -0.56 -4.06
C PRO A 11 2.58 -1.82 -4.93
N GLU A 12 1.63 -2.73 -4.71
CA GLU A 12 1.44 -3.90 -5.57
C GLU A 12 1.07 -3.43 -6.98
N ARG A 13 1.57 -4.10 -8.03
CA ARG A 13 1.25 -3.75 -9.43
C ARG A 13 -0.25 -3.67 -9.69
N SER A 14 -1.03 -4.54 -9.04
CA SER A 14 -2.49 -4.52 -9.08
C SER A 14 -3.09 -3.22 -8.50
N LYS A 15 -2.51 -2.70 -7.41
CA LYS A 15 -2.92 -1.44 -6.77
C LYS A 15 -2.58 -0.24 -7.65
N GLU A 16 -1.43 -0.24 -8.32
CA GLU A 16 -1.06 0.81 -9.29
C GLU A 16 -2.10 0.90 -10.42
N ILE A 17 -2.48 -0.24 -11.00
CA ILE A 17 -3.50 -0.31 -12.05
C ILE A 17 -4.84 0.21 -11.52
N PHE A 18 -5.23 -0.18 -10.31
CA PHE A 18 -6.48 0.28 -9.70
C PHE A 18 -6.51 1.81 -9.51
N GLU A 19 -5.46 2.38 -8.92
CA GLU A 19 -5.37 3.82 -8.68
C GLU A 19 -5.24 4.62 -9.99
N GLU A 20 -4.56 4.08 -11.01
CA GLU A 20 -4.54 4.66 -12.35
C GLU A 20 -5.95 4.73 -12.95
N ILE A 21 -6.71 3.63 -12.92
CA ILE A 21 -8.08 3.59 -13.44
C ILE A 21 -9.00 4.53 -12.64
N LYS A 22 -8.86 4.57 -11.32
CA LYS A 22 -9.61 5.47 -10.43
C LYS A 22 -9.34 6.95 -10.73
N LYS A 23 -8.08 7.30 -11.01
CA LYS A 23 -7.67 8.66 -11.34
C LYS A 23 -8.12 9.11 -12.72
N VAL A 24 -8.00 8.25 -13.73
CA VAL A 24 -8.36 8.57 -15.12
C VAL A 24 -9.88 8.45 -15.35
N GLY A 25 -10.55 7.54 -14.65
CA GLY A 25 -12.00 7.37 -14.71
C GLY A 25 -12.48 6.78 -16.03
N LEU A 26 -13.51 7.40 -16.62
CA LEU A 26 -14.19 6.87 -17.81
C LEU A 26 -13.25 6.75 -19.03
N ASP A 27 -12.26 7.63 -19.15
CA ASP A 27 -11.32 7.61 -20.26
C ASP A 27 -10.42 6.37 -20.26
N ALA A 28 -10.13 5.80 -19.08
CA ALA A 28 -9.41 4.53 -18.99
C ALA A 28 -10.25 3.38 -19.56
N ILE A 29 -11.55 3.37 -19.25
CA ILE A 29 -12.50 2.38 -19.78
C ILE A 29 -12.62 2.51 -21.31
N ASN A 30 -12.73 3.74 -21.83
CA ASN A 30 -12.73 4.01 -23.26
C ASN A 30 -11.46 3.45 -23.92
N LYS A 31 -10.30 3.73 -23.32
CA LYS A 31 -9.01 3.28 -23.81
C LYS A 31 -8.90 1.76 -23.84
N PHE A 32 -9.39 1.05 -22.83
CA PHE A 32 -9.38 -0.42 -22.84
C PHE A 32 -10.15 -1.02 -24.02
N ILE A 33 -11.27 -0.40 -24.41
CA ILE A 33 -12.07 -0.83 -25.56
C ILE A 33 -11.36 -0.49 -26.88
N ILE A 34 -10.81 0.73 -27.00
CA ILE A 34 -10.11 1.19 -28.21
C ILE A 34 -8.85 0.35 -28.47
N ASP A 35 -8.03 0.15 -27.44
CA ASP A 35 -6.77 -0.59 -27.52
C ASP A 35 -7.00 -2.10 -27.55
N ARG A 36 -8.26 -2.57 -27.49
CA ARG A 36 -8.64 -3.99 -27.34
C ARG A 36 -7.80 -4.67 -26.27
N LYS A 37 -7.69 -4.04 -25.10
CA LYS A 37 -6.81 -4.52 -24.04
C LYS A 37 -7.19 -5.95 -23.66
N SER A 38 -6.20 -6.85 -23.72
CA SER A 38 -6.36 -8.24 -23.30
C SER A 38 -6.50 -8.30 -21.78
N GLU A 39 -7.24 -9.29 -21.30
CA GLU A 39 -7.06 -9.76 -19.93
C GLU A 39 -5.61 -10.20 -19.72
N GLU A 40 -5.05 -9.84 -18.58
CA GLU A 40 -3.63 -10.04 -18.24
C GLU A 40 -3.51 -10.58 -16.81
N LEU A 41 -2.27 -10.76 -16.32
CA LEU A 41 -2.02 -11.30 -14.99
C LEU A 41 -2.72 -10.53 -13.86
N PHE A 42 -2.92 -9.22 -14.00
CA PHE A 42 -3.46 -8.34 -12.95
C PHE A 42 -4.81 -7.71 -13.30
N LEU A 43 -5.38 -7.98 -14.48
CA LEU A 43 -6.58 -7.31 -14.98
C LEU A 43 -7.55 -8.32 -15.58
N ASP A 44 -8.79 -8.27 -15.10
CA ASP A 44 -9.89 -9.14 -15.51
C ASP A 44 -11.12 -8.29 -15.86
N PHE A 45 -11.86 -8.69 -16.89
CA PHE A 45 -13.07 -7.99 -17.32
C PHE A 45 -14.28 -8.89 -17.12
N LYS A 46 -15.36 -8.31 -16.59
CA LYS A 46 -16.60 -9.06 -16.37
C LYS A 46 -17.81 -8.24 -16.76
N ARG A 47 -18.65 -8.84 -17.62
CA ARG A 47 -20.00 -8.37 -17.85
C ARG A 47 -20.89 -8.88 -16.72
N SER A 48 -21.63 -7.97 -16.08
CA SER A 48 -22.66 -8.36 -15.11
C SER A 48 -23.82 -9.05 -15.84
N ALA A 49 -24.28 -10.17 -15.30
CA ALA A 49 -25.34 -10.97 -15.90
C ALA A 49 -26.67 -10.20 -16.04
N ASP A 50 -26.99 -9.34 -15.07
CA ASP A 50 -28.22 -8.54 -15.04
C ASP A 50 -27.97 -7.03 -15.03
N SER A 51 -26.72 -6.59 -15.26
CA SER A 51 -26.31 -5.17 -15.20
C SER A 51 -26.63 -4.49 -13.86
N GLY A 52 -26.71 -5.27 -12.77
CA GLY A 52 -27.02 -4.78 -11.43
C GLY A 52 -28.50 -4.46 -11.19
N LYS A 53 -29.40 -4.91 -12.07
CA LYS A 53 -30.86 -4.67 -11.97
C LYS A 53 -31.49 -5.33 -10.75
N GLY A 54 -30.99 -6.49 -10.34
CA GLY A 54 -31.54 -7.29 -9.27
C GLY A 54 -31.58 -6.57 -7.91
N ASN A 55 -32.23 -7.23 -6.95
CA ASN A 55 -32.25 -6.80 -5.53
C ASN A 55 -31.06 -7.34 -4.72
N LYS A 56 -30.22 -8.18 -5.34
CA LYS A 56 -28.98 -8.74 -4.82
C LYS A 56 -28.02 -8.97 -5.98
N LEU A 57 -26.74 -9.21 -5.68
CA LEU A 57 -25.77 -9.64 -6.70
C LEU A 57 -26.27 -10.92 -7.38
N HIS A 58 -26.29 -10.92 -8.72
CA HIS A 58 -26.70 -12.10 -9.48
C HIS A 58 -25.80 -13.29 -9.16
N ASP A 59 -26.34 -14.51 -9.17
CA ASP A 59 -25.60 -15.70 -8.72
C ASP A 59 -24.33 -15.97 -9.57
N ASN A 60 -24.39 -15.68 -10.89
CA ASN A 60 -23.21 -15.72 -11.78
C ASN A 60 -22.15 -14.68 -11.41
N ASP A 61 -22.55 -13.45 -11.12
CA ASP A 61 -21.63 -12.36 -10.75
C ASP A 61 -20.99 -12.66 -9.40
N ARG A 62 -21.76 -13.24 -8.48
CA ARG A 62 -21.25 -13.72 -7.18
C ARG A 62 -20.25 -14.86 -7.34
N ASN A 63 -20.50 -15.80 -8.25
CA ASN A 63 -19.54 -16.88 -8.55
C ASN A 63 -18.25 -16.32 -9.19
N ASN A 64 -18.38 -15.39 -10.14
CA ASN A 64 -17.24 -14.71 -10.76
C ASN A 64 -16.42 -13.93 -9.72
N LEU A 65 -17.07 -13.19 -8.84
CA LEU A 65 -16.43 -12.48 -7.73
C LEU A 65 -15.69 -13.47 -6.82
N ALA A 66 -16.31 -14.58 -6.42
CA ALA A 66 -15.68 -15.56 -5.54
C ALA A 66 -14.48 -16.27 -6.17
N LYS A 67 -14.57 -16.64 -7.45
CA LYS A 67 -13.43 -17.18 -8.20
C LYS A 67 -12.30 -16.18 -8.31
N ALA A 68 -12.62 -14.91 -8.57
CA ALA A 68 -11.61 -13.87 -8.68
C ALA A 68 -10.95 -13.55 -7.34
N ILE A 69 -11.71 -13.48 -6.24
CA ILE A 69 -11.16 -13.29 -4.89
C ILE A 69 -10.23 -14.46 -4.53
N SER A 70 -10.65 -15.70 -4.80
CA SER A 70 -9.80 -16.89 -4.62
C SER A 70 -8.56 -16.81 -5.51
N GLY A 71 -8.74 -16.60 -6.82
CA GLY A 71 -7.69 -16.59 -7.83
C GLY A 71 -6.62 -15.53 -7.61
N PHE A 72 -7.03 -14.26 -7.47
CA PHE A 72 -6.12 -13.15 -7.24
C PHE A 72 -5.53 -13.17 -5.83
N GLY A 73 -6.33 -13.45 -4.80
CA GLY A 73 -5.85 -13.52 -3.41
C GLY A 73 -4.82 -14.63 -3.19
N ASN A 74 -4.92 -15.74 -3.92
CA ASN A 74 -3.96 -16.85 -3.92
C ASN A 74 -2.72 -16.58 -4.81
N SER A 75 -2.72 -15.50 -5.58
CA SER A 75 -1.67 -15.12 -6.53
C SER A 75 -1.09 -13.75 -6.16
N GLU A 76 -0.76 -12.90 -7.13
CA GLU A 76 -0.15 -11.58 -6.90
C GLU A 76 -1.19 -10.43 -6.81
N GLY A 77 -2.45 -10.74 -6.50
CA GLY A 77 -3.55 -9.78 -6.54
C GLY A 77 -4.00 -9.41 -7.97
N GLY A 78 -4.98 -8.53 -8.10
CA GLY A 78 -5.51 -8.08 -9.39
C GLY A 78 -6.69 -7.13 -9.27
N VAL A 79 -7.17 -6.67 -10.43
CA VAL A 79 -8.30 -5.75 -10.58
C VAL A 79 -9.33 -6.37 -11.50
N ILE A 80 -10.60 -6.35 -11.09
CA ILE A 80 -11.74 -6.70 -11.93
C ILE A 80 -12.41 -5.40 -12.37
N VAL A 81 -12.73 -5.28 -13.65
CA VAL A 81 -13.55 -4.20 -14.18
C VAL A 81 -14.90 -4.78 -14.61
N TRP A 82 -15.95 -4.36 -13.91
CA TRP A 82 -17.33 -4.75 -14.15
C TRP A 82 -18.01 -3.82 -15.17
N GLY A 83 -18.80 -4.43 -16.05
CA GLY A 83 -19.54 -3.72 -17.10
C GLY A 83 -18.82 -3.68 -18.45
N ILE A 84 -17.85 -4.58 -18.66
CA ILE A 84 -17.14 -4.74 -19.94
C ILE A 84 -17.34 -6.18 -20.40
N ASP A 85 -17.71 -6.34 -21.66
CA ASP A 85 -17.83 -7.64 -22.31
C ASP A 85 -16.57 -7.95 -23.11
N CYS A 86 -16.09 -9.18 -22.96
CA CYS A 86 -14.92 -9.69 -23.64
C CYS A 86 -15.31 -10.65 -24.75
N SER A 87 -14.49 -10.70 -25.79
CA SER A 87 -14.58 -11.73 -26.82
C SER A 87 -13.20 -12.20 -27.17
N LYS A 88 -13.10 -13.47 -27.58
CA LYS A 88 -11.85 -14.02 -28.12
C LYS A 88 -11.44 -13.26 -29.38
N ASP A 89 -10.19 -12.78 -29.40
CA ASP A 89 -9.56 -12.22 -30.58
C ASP A 89 -8.96 -13.32 -31.47
N ILE A 90 -8.38 -12.93 -32.61
CA ILE A 90 -7.72 -13.81 -33.59
C ILE A 90 -6.65 -14.70 -32.94
N ASP A 91 -5.97 -14.19 -31.90
CA ASP A 91 -4.95 -14.92 -31.13
C ASP A 91 -5.52 -15.71 -29.94
N ASN A 92 -6.85 -15.94 -29.89
CA ASN A 92 -7.58 -16.59 -28.77
C ASN A 92 -7.48 -15.87 -27.41
N ALA A 93 -6.96 -14.64 -27.36
CA ALA A 93 -6.95 -13.82 -26.15
C ALA A 93 -8.33 -13.17 -25.92
N ASP A 94 -8.80 -13.13 -24.67
CA ASP A 94 -10.03 -12.44 -24.31
C ASP A 94 -9.77 -10.93 -24.20
N VAL A 95 -10.27 -10.17 -25.18
CA VAL A 95 -10.07 -8.72 -25.29
C VAL A 95 -11.35 -7.94 -25.03
N ALA A 96 -11.21 -6.77 -24.41
CA ALA A 96 -12.34 -5.86 -24.17
C ALA A 96 -12.94 -5.38 -25.51
N LYS A 97 -14.23 -5.65 -25.74
CA LYS A 97 -14.90 -5.34 -27.02
C LYS A 97 -16.05 -4.35 -26.88
N ALA A 98 -16.86 -4.49 -25.84
CA ALA A 98 -18.09 -3.72 -25.72
C ALA A 98 -18.35 -3.26 -24.28
N LYS A 99 -18.96 -2.09 -24.17
CA LYS A 99 -19.42 -1.47 -22.94
C LYS A 99 -20.82 -1.98 -22.58
N PHE A 100 -20.97 -2.44 -21.35
CA PHE A 100 -22.24 -2.84 -20.75
C PHE A 100 -22.36 -2.18 -19.37
N PRO A 101 -22.68 -0.88 -19.31
CA PRO A 101 -22.70 -0.15 -18.06
C PRO A 101 -23.71 -0.75 -17.08
N ILE A 102 -23.32 -0.80 -15.82
CA ILE A 102 -24.16 -1.11 -14.68
C ILE A 102 -25.12 0.07 -14.47
N GLU A 103 -26.42 -0.19 -14.26
CA GLU A 103 -27.42 0.88 -14.19
C GLU A 103 -27.30 1.76 -12.96
N ASN A 104 -26.91 1.17 -11.83
CA ASN A 104 -26.69 1.86 -10.58
C ASN A 104 -25.39 1.35 -9.92
N VAL A 105 -24.34 2.13 -10.12
CA VAL A 105 -22.98 1.86 -9.65
C VAL A 105 -22.91 1.73 -8.12
N ASP A 106 -23.53 2.66 -7.39
CA ASP A 106 -23.46 2.71 -5.92
C ASP A 106 -24.20 1.51 -5.28
N LYS A 107 -25.34 1.12 -5.87
CA LYS A 107 -26.08 -0.08 -5.50
C LYS A 107 -25.27 -1.35 -5.77
N PHE A 108 -24.60 -1.43 -6.92
CA PHE A 108 -23.79 -2.60 -7.29
C PHE A 108 -22.55 -2.75 -6.41
N ILE A 109 -21.89 -1.65 -6.03
CA ILE A 109 -20.80 -1.67 -5.03
C ILE A 109 -21.29 -2.26 -3.71
N SER A 110 -22.45 -1.84 -3.22
CA SER A 110 -23.06 -2.38 -1.99
C SER A 110 -23.31 -3.90 -2.10
N PHE A 111 -23.72 -4.38 -3.28
CA PHE A 111 -23.91 -5.80 -3.55
C PHE A 111 -22.61 -6.60 -3.57
N ILE A 112 -21.55 -6.07 -4.17
CA ILE A 112 -20.22 -6.69 -4.13
C ILE A 112 -19.74 -6.74 -2.68
N GLN A 113 -19.76 -5.62 -1.96
CA GLN A 113 -19.27 -5.52 -0.59
C GLN A 113 -19.95 -6.50 0.36
N SER A 114 -21.29 -6.62 0.28
CA SER A 114 -22.05 -7.59 1.07
C SER A 114 -21.83 -9.06 0.68
N SER A 115 -21.16 -9.33 -0.44
CA SER A 115 -20.85 -10.67 -0.94
C SER A 115 -19.41 -11.10 -0.62
N ILE A 116 -18.46 -10.17 -0.42
CA ILE A 116 -17.04 -10.46 -0.19
C ILE A 116 -16.82 -11.46 0.95
N SER A 117 -17.44 -11.22 2.12
CA SER A 117 -17.26 -12.07 3.31
C SER A 117 -17.74 -13.51 3.14
N ARG A 118 -18.61 -13.76 2.15
CA ARG A 118 -19.21 -15.07 1.82
C ARG A 118 -18.68 -15.65 0.51
N SER A 119 -17.62 -15.07 -0.04
CA SER A 119 -17.05 -15.49 -1.32
C SER A 119 -15.99 -16.58 -1.15
N THR A 120 -15.16 -16.48 -0.10
CA THR A 120 -14.07 -17.42 0.16
C THR A 120 -13.96 -17.86 1.61
N LEU A 121 -13.27 -18.98 1.83
CA LEU A 121 -12.86 -19.48 3.15
C LEU A 121 -11.33 -19.67 3.19
N PRO A 122 -10.59 -18.99 4.10
CA PRO A 122 -11.06 -17.87 4.93
C PRO A 122 -11.54 -16.68 4.08
N PRO A 123 -12.33 -15.75 4.64
CA PRO A 123 -12.71 -14.53 3.94
C PRO A 123 -11.49 -13.66 3.62
N HIS A 124 -11.49 -13.01 2.46
CA HIS A 124 -10.48 -12.01 2.11
C HIS A 124 -11.06 -10.59 2.29
N SER A 125 -10.68 -9.90 3.37
CA SER A 125 -11.32 -8.66 3.80
C SER A 125 -10.79 -7.37 3.18
N ASN A 126 -9.67 -7.41 2.43
CA ASN A 126 -8.98 -6.21 1.95
C ASN A 126 -9.36 -5.84 0.51
N VAL A 127 -10.55 -6.24 0.07
CA VAL A 127 -11.04 -6.00 -1.29
C VAL A 127 -11.66 -4.61 -1.36
N GLU A 128 -11.13 -3.74 -2.22
CA GLU A 128 -11.61 -2.37 -2.43
C GLU A 128 -12.51 -2.31 -3.67
N CYS A 129 -13.57 -1.51 -3.62
CA CYS A 129 -14.47 -1.28 -4.75
C CYS A 129 -14.61 0.22 -5.01
N TYR A 130 -14.56 0.62 -6.28
CA TYR A 130 -14.76 2.00 -6.69
C TYR A 130 -15.66 2.09 -7.93
N GLY A 131 -16.49 3.13 -7.97
CA GLY A 131 -17.48 3.35 -9.02
C GLY A 131 -17.07 4.45 -9.98
N ILE A 132 -17.14 4.17 -11.28
CA ILE A 132 -16.88 5.12 -12.36
C ILE A 132 -18.21 5.44 -13.05
N LYS A 133 -18.73 6.65 -12.86
CA LYS A 133 -20.01 7.07 -13.44
C LYS A 133 -19.82 7.56 -14.88
N GLU A 134 -20.69 7.13 -15.80
CA GLU A 134 -20.73 7.57 -17.20
C GLU A 134 -21.93 8.50 -17.44
N LYS A 135 -23.14 8.10 -17.01
CA LYS A 135 -24.37 8.89 -17.10
C LYS A 135 -25.24 8.69 -15.87
N ASP A 136 -25.62 9.77 -15.19
CA ASP A 136 -26.42 9.76 -13.97
C ASP A 136 -25.86 8.79 -12.90
N SER A 137 -26.55 7.66 -12.67
CA SER A 137 -26.13 6.58 -11.77
C SER A 137 -25.45 5.40 -12.46
N SER A 138 -25.44 5.39 -13.80
CA SER A 138 -24.93 4.30 -14.61
C SER A 138 -23.44 4.44 -14.90
N GLY A 139 -22.75 3.31 -15.05
CA GLY A 139 -21.31 3.29 -15.33
C GLY A 139 -20.66 1.95 -15.06
N TYR A 140 -19.45 1.97 -14.51
CA TYR A 140 -18.60 0.80 -14.34
C TYR A 140 -18.17 0.69 -12.87
N VAL A 141 -17.81 -0.53 -12.45
CA VAL A 141 -17.26 -0.75 -11.11
C VAL A 141 -15.91 -1.42 -11.25
N ILE A 142 -14.92 -0.92 -10.53
CA ILE A 142 -13.63 -1.58 -10.41
C ILE A 142 -13.51 -2.19 -9.02
N THR A 143 -12.97 -3.40 -8.95
CA THR A 143 -12.76 -4.13 -7.70
C THR A 143 -11.29 -4.54 -7.62
N HIS A 144 -10.54 -3.98 -6.67
CA HIS A 144 -9.18 -4.38 -6.38
C HIS A 144 -9.17 -5.50 -5.34
N ILE A 145 -8.47 -6.58 -5.66
CA ILE A 145 -8.23 -7.71 -4.77
C ILE A 145 -6.71 -7.79 -4.57
N PRO A 146 -6.20 -7.40 -3.38
CA PRO A 146 -4.77 -7.47 -3.13
C PRO A 146 -4.28 -8.92 -3.03
N LYS A 147 -2.96 -9.11 -3.03
CA LYS A 147 -2.37 -10.39 -2.64
C LYS A 147 -2.71 -10.67 -1.17
N SER A 148 -3.06 -11.92 -0.86
CA SER A 148 -3.36 -12.30 0.51
C SER A 148 -2.18 -12.97 1.21
N ASN A 149 -1.85 -12.47 2.40
CA ASN A 149 -0.95 -13.13 3.35
C ASN A 149 -1.60 -14.31 4.08
N HIS A 150 -2.92 -14.51 3.90
CA HIS A 150 -3.72 -15.58 4.50
C HIS A 150 -4.12 -16.66 3.48
N ALA A 151 -3.51 -16.65 2.30
CA ALA A 151 -3.69 -17.71 1.32
C ALA A 151 -3.30 -19.08 1.93
N PRO A 152 -3.96 -20.18 1.54
CA PRO A 152 -4.92 -20.28 0.44
C PRO A 152 -6.37 -19.92 0.82
N HIS A 153 -7.08 -19.28 -0.10
CA HIS A 153 -8.51 -18.96 -0.05
C HIS A 153 -9.31 -19.90 -0.95
N GLN A 154 -10.18 -20.72 -0.35
CA GLN A 154 -11.10 -21.60 -1.06
C GLN A 154 -12.28 -20.79 -1.59
N CYS A 155 -12.63 -20.94 -2.86
CA CYS A 155 -13.88 -20.40 -3.38
C CYS A 155 -15.06 -21.23 -2.83
N ILE A 156 -16.02 -20.56 -2.19
CA ILE A 156 -17.20 -21.23 -1.62
C ILE A 156 -18.05 -21.86 -2.73
N PHE A 157 -18.14 -21.19 -3.88
CA PHE A 157 -18.82 -21.74 -5.05
C PHE A 157 -17.97 -22.84 -5.70
N GLY A 158 -18.42 -24.08 -5.53
CA GLY A 158 -17.75 -25.27 -6.07
C GLY A 158 -16.56 -25.77 -5.25
N SER A 159 -16.29 -25.19 -4.07
CA SER A 159 -15.30 -25.69 -3.09
C SER A 159 -13.89 -25.92 -3.64
N ASN A 160 -13.50 -25.18 -4.69
CA ASN A 160 -12.18 -25.26 -5.31
C ASN A 160 -11.30 -24.09 -4.89
N TYR A 161 -9.99 -24.31 -4.88
CA TYR A 161 -9.00 -23.24 -4.80
C TYR A 161 -8.65 -22.82 -6.22
N TYR A 162 -8.67 -21.52 -6.49
CA TYR A 162 -8.27 -20.98 -7.79
C TYR A 162 -6.96 -20.20 -7.65
N MET A 163 -6.18 -20.16 -8.73
CA MET A 163 -5.06 -19.24 -8.92
C MET A 163 -5.16 -18.57 -10.28
N ARG A 164 -4.51 -17.41 -10.44
CA ARG A 164 -4.39 -16.73 -11.72
C ARG A 164 -3.27 -17.38 -12.54
N ALA A 165 -3.58 -17.82 -13.75
CA ALA A 165 -2.62 -18.32 -14.72
C ALA A 165 -2.83 -17.60 -16.05
N GLY A 166 -1.98 -16.61 -16.33
CA GLY A 166 -2.17 -15.70 -17.47
C GLY A 166 -3.45 -14.87 -17.29
N SER A 167 -4.38 -14.98 -18.24
CA SER A 167 -5.69 -14.31 -18.21
C SER A 167 -6.79 -15.10 -17.49
N ALA A 168 -6.55 -16.36 -17.12
CA ALA A 168 -7.61 -17.24 -16.61
C ALA A 168 -7.44 -17.55 -15.11
N PHE A 169 -8.57 -17.82 -14.46
CA PHE A 169 -8.60 -18.46 -13.14
C PHE A 169 -8.70 -19.96 -13.30
N VAL A 170 -7.64 -20.67 -12.90
CA VAL A 170 -7.55 -22.14 -13.00
C VAL A 170 -7.58 -22.76 -11.61
N PRO A 171 -8.14 -23.98 -11.44
CA PRO A 171 -8.02 -24.72 -10.20
C PRO A 171 -6.55 -24.90 -9.83
N VAL A 172 -6.21 -24.70 -8.55
CA VAL A 172 -4.84 -24.88 -8.06
C VAL A 172 -4.47 -26.36 -8.14
N PRO A 173 -3.38 -26.73 -8.84
CA PRO A 173 -2.88 -28.11 -8.85
C PRO A 173 -2.50 -28.59 -7.46
N HIS A 174 -2.64 -29.89 -7.20
CA HIS A 174 -2.42 -30.49 -5.88
C HIS A 174 -1.09 -30.09 -5.22
N GLY A 175 0.06 -30.25 -5.90
CA GLY A 175 1.36 -29.91 -5.32
C GLY A 175 1.55 -28.41 -5.03
N ILE A 176 0.91 -27.52 -5.79
CA ILE A 176 0.91 -26.08 -5.49
C ILE A 176 0.08 -25.83 -4.23
N LEU A 177 -1.11 -26.45 -4.14
CA LEU A 177 -1.99 -26.32 -2.98
C LEU A 177 -1.33 -26.84 -1.70
N GLU A 178 -0.66 -27.98 -1.75
CA GLU A 178 0.15 -28.50 -0.63
C GLU A 178 1.22 -27.49 -0.21
N GLY A 179 1.92 -26.90 -1.18
CA GLY A 179 2.86 -25.81 -0.92
C GLY A 179 2.22 -24.59 -0.26
N MET A 180 1.00 -24.21 -0.66
CA MET A 180 0.27 -23.09 -0.05
C MET A 180 -0.09 -23.35 1.42
N PHE A 181 -0.50 -24.57 1.77
CA PHE A 181 -0.76 -24.95 3.16
C PHE A 181 0.52 -25.13 3.99
N GLY A 182 1.61 -25.57 3.36
CA GLY A 182 2.92 -25.76 4.00
C GLY A 182 3.75 -24.48 4.16
N LYS A 183 3.30 -23.35 3.59
CA LYS A 183 4.02 -22.07 3.70
C LYS A 183 4.11 -21.63 5.16
N ARG A 184 5.33 -21.51 5.65
CA ARG A 184 5.57 -20.89 6.96
C ARG A 184 5.09 -19.44 6.91
N PRO A 185 4.38 -18.96 7.95
CA PRO A 185 3.99 -17.57 8.07
C PRO A 185 5.20 -16.65 7.84
N GLN A 186 5.09 -15.73 6.89
CA GLN A 186 6.17 -14.82 6.53
C GLN A 186 6.04 -13.50 7.30
N PRO A 187 7.16 -12.90 7.76
CA PRO A 187 7.16 -11.54 8.27
C PRO A 187 6.93 -10.54 7.12
N LEU A 188 6.37 -9.38 7.45
CA LEU A 188 6.22 -8.26 6.51
C LEU A 188 6.72 -7.00 7.21
N ILE A 189 7.93 -6.58 6.84
CA ILE A 189 8.66 -5.50 7.51
C ILE A 189 8.64 -4.22 6.68
N TYR A 190 8.30 -3.12 7.33
CA TYR A 190 8.38 -1.78 6.74
C TYR A 190 8.57 -0.71 7.82
N PHE A 191 8.83 0.52 7.40
CA PHE A 191 8.98 1.65 8.32
C PHE A 191 7.64 2.26 8.72
N ASN A 192 7.52 2.57 9.99
CA ASN A 192 6.60 3.58 10.49
C ASN A 192 7.42 4.61 11.28
N PHE A 193 6.81 5.69 11.73
CA PHE A 193 7.46 6.72 12.52
C PHE A 193 6.52 7.23 13.60
N ILE A 194 7.12 7.80 14.63
CA ILE A 194 6.44 8.60 15.62
C ILE A 194 7.17 9.91 15.75
N THR A 195 6.45 11.03 15.77
CA THR A 195 7.07 12.33 16.00
C THR A 195 6.57 12.93 17.30
N LYS A 196 7.43 13.67 18.00
CA LYS A 196 7.00 14.57 19.07
C LYS A 196 6.60 15.93 18.48
N PRO A 197 5.81 16.75 19.20
CA PRO A 197 5.61 18.14 18.80
C PRO A 197 6.95 18.85 18.57
N PRO A 198 7.08 19.62 17.48
CA PRO A 198 8.32 20.34 17.20
C PRO A 198 8.58 21.39 18.27
N LYS A 199 9.86 21.60 18.62
CA LYS A 199 10.27 22.70 19.49
C LYS A 199 10.59 23.91 18.61
N ILE A 200 9.78 24.96 18.76
CA ILE A 200 9.90 26.19 17.99
C ILE A 200 10.59 27.24 18.85
N THR A 201 11.60 27.90 18.32
CA THR A 201 12.28 29.02 18.95
C THR A 201 12.29 30.19 17.98
N LYS A 202 11.78 31.35 18.40
CA LYS A 202 11.69 32.57 17.55
C LYS A 202 12.82 33.57 17.82
N THR A 203 13.45 33.51 19.00
CA THR A 203 14.50 34.44 19.43
C THR A 203 15.76 33.68 19.86
N PRO A 204 16.98 34.14 19.51
CA PRO A 204 17.30 35.31 18.69
C PRO A 204 17.05 35.12 17.19
N GLU A 205 16.96 33.86 16.73
CA GLU A 205 16.67 33.51 15.35
C GLU A 205 15.63 32.39 15.29
N GLU A 206 14.79 32.41 14.25
CA GLU A 206 13.78 31.38 14.05
C GLU A 206 14.45 30.04 13.74
N GLN A 207 14.12 29.03 14.55
CA GLN A 207 14.54 27.65 14.34
C GLN A 207 13.48 26.68 14.83
N ILE A 208 13.37 25.54 14.15
CA ILE A 208 12.48 24.45 14.50
C ILE A 208 13.29 23.18 14.70
N LEU A 209 13.19 22.59 15.90
CA LEU A 209 13.78 21.30 16.22
C LEU A 209 12.70 20.22 16.20
N ILE A 210 12.88 19.25 15.30
CA ILE A 210 12.01 18.10 15.08
C ILE A 210 12.69 16.85 15.63
N LYS A 211 11.93 16.02 16.34
CA LYS A 211 12.39 14.70 16.83
C LYS A 211 11.42 13.61 16.40
N THR A 212 11.91 12.71 15.57
CA THR A 212 11.12 11.62 14.97
C THR A 212 11.79 10.28 15.27
N GLY A 213 11.07 9.36 15.92
CA GLY A 213 11.49 7.99 16.10
C GLY A 213 11.11 7.16 14.88
N PHE A 214 12.07 6.45 14.29
CA PHE A 214 11.79 5.49 13.24
C PHE A 214 11.48 4.13 13.84
N LEU A 215 10.31 3.62 13.48
CA LEU A 215 9.79 2.33 13.89
C LEU A 215 9.94 1.34 12.74
N ILE A 216 10.26 0.10 13.06
CA ILE A 216 10.16 -1.03 12.16
C ILE A 216 8.95 -1.85 12.62
N ARG A 217 7.96 -2.01 11.75
CA ARG A 217 6.74 -2.77 12.05
C ARG A 217 6.77 -4.12 11.36
N ASN A 218 6.21 -5.12 12.03
CA ASN A 218 5.89 -6.40 11.40
C ASN A 218 4.39 -6.57 11.28
N GLU A 219 3.85 -6.44 10.07
CA GLU A 219 2.42 -6.69 9.81
C GLU A 219 2.15 -8.09 9.26
N GLY A 220 3.20 -8.87 9.06
CA GLY A 220 3.13 -10.25 8.60
C GLY A 220 2.67 -11.20 9.70
N LEU A 221 2.49 -12.46 9.34
CA LEU A 221 2.07 -13.52 10.26
C LEU A 221 3.26 -14.28 10.86
N GLY A 222 4.43 -14.14 10.25
CA GLY A 222 5.69 -14.70 10.73
C GLY A 222 6.38 -13.81 11.76
N ILE A 223 7.14 -14.42 12.67
CA ILE A 223 8.07 -13.70 13.53
C ILE A 223 9.26 -13.29 12.68
N ALA A 224 9.60 -11.99 12.69
CA ALA A 224 10.78 -11.50 11.97
C ALA A 224 12.06 -11.73 12.79
N ARG A 225 13.09 -12.22 12.10
CA ARG A 225 14.44 -12.51 12.61
C ARG A 225 15.47 -11.71 11.81
N ASP A 226 16.61 -11.43 12.41
CA ASP A 226 17.71 -10.67 11.78
C ASP A 226 17.23 -9.36 11.13
N VAL A 227 16.36 -8.67 11.87
CA VAL A 227 15.78 -7.40 11.42
C VAL A 227 16.89 -6.35 11.34
N PHE A 228 17.00 -5.68 10.20
CA PHE A 228 18.00 -4.65 9.98
C PHE A 228 17.38 -3.33 9.50
N MET A 229 18.14 -2.26 9.65
CA MET A 229 17.83 -0.92 9.17
C MET A 229 19.08 -0.20 8.70
N ASN A 230 19.03 0.33 7.49
CA ASN A 230 19.97 1.29 6.97
C ASN A 230 19.27 2.65 6.82
N ALA A 231 19.96 3.73 7.17
CA ALA A 231 19.43 5.07 6.99
C ALA A 231 20.54 6.04 6.60
N GLU A 232 20.23 6.97 5.71
CA GLU A 232 21.19 7.91 5.14
C GLU A 232 20.51 9.27 4.87
N ILE A 233 21.09 10.34 5.40
CA ILE A 233 20.71 11.72 5.09
C ILE A 233 21.45 12.09 3.81
N ILE A 234 20.73 12.13 2.69
CA ILE A 234 21.28 12.43 1.36
C ILE A 234 21.48 13.93 1.20
N SER A 235 20.51 14.73 1.63
CA SER A 235 20.60 16.20 1.54
C SER A 235 19.75 16.88 2.61
N LEU A 236 20.23 18.06 3.03
CA LEU A 236 19.53 18.96 3.93
C LEU A 236 19.17 20.27 3.23
N PRO A 237 18.14 21.00 3.72
CA PRO A 237 17.57 22.13 3.01
C PRO A 237 18.49 23.35 2.90
N GLY A 238 19.48 23.51 3.78
CA GLY A 238 20.39 24.65 3.77
C GLY A 238 21.58 24.44 4.69
N SER A 239 22.58 25.33 4.59
CA SER A 239 23.81 25.27 5.41
C SER A 239 23.55 25.47 6.90
N ASN A 240 22.45 26.13 7.25
CA ASN A 240 22.04 26.39 8.63
C ASN A 240 21.20 25.25 9.22
N CYS A 241 20.83 24.26 8.41
CA CYS A 241 20.12 23.07 8.86
C CYS A 241 21.11 22.01 9.32
N ALA A 242 20.71 21.23 10.33
CA ALA A 242 21.47 20.09 10.79
C ALA A 242 20.54 18.91 11.02
N ALA A 243 21.00 17.69 10.76
CA ALA A 243 20.25 16.50 11.12
C ALA A 243 21.19 15.38 11.51
N LYS A 244 20.78 14.57 12.47
CA LYS A 244 21.54 13.41 12.93
C LYS A 244 20.62 12.31 13.39
N PHE A 245 21.05 11.08 13.11
CA PHE A 245 20.51 9.89 13.73
C PHE A 245 21.14 9.69 15.11
N GLU A 246 20.33 9.18 16.03
CA GLU A 246 20.72 8.80 17.39
C GLU A 246 20.12 7.43 17.70
N ALA A 247 20.96 6.46 18.11
CA ALA A 247 20.50 5.15 18.53
C ALA A 247 19.53 5.29 19.71
N TYR A 248 18.39 4.60 19.64
CA TYR A 248 17.38 4.60 20.70
C TYR A 248 17.47 3.32 21.53
N ASP A 249 17.44 2.15 20.88
CA ASP A 249 17.57 0.86 21.53
C ASP A 249 18.98 0.29 21.28
N THR A 250 19.92 0.66 22.15
CA THR A 250 21.30 0.14 22.10
C THR A 250 21.46 -1.23 22.75
N ILE A 251 20.39 -1.76 23.37
CA ILE A 251 20.41 -3.08 24.02
C ILE A 251 20.20 -4.16 22.97
N ASN A 252 19.20 -4.00 22.10
CA ASN A 252 18.84 -5.01 21.11
C ASN A 252 19.42 -4.75 19.72
N TRP A 253 19.94 -3.56 19.45
CA TRP A 253 20.48 -3.20 18.13
C TRP A 253 21.97 -2.91 18.19
N ILE A 254 22.70 -3.41 17.20
CA ILE A 254 24.13 -3.21 17.01
C ILE A 254 24.40 -2.76 15.58
N GLY A 255 25.52 -2.08 15.35
CA GLY A 255 25.92 -1.68 14.01
C GLY A 255 26.82 -0.45 14.00
N ASN A 256 26.89 0.20 12.85
CA ASN A 256 27.80 1.31 12.59
C ASN A 256 27.02 2.60 12.34
N MET A 257 27.56 3.71 12.81
CA MET A 257 27.05 5.06 12.53
C MET A 257 28.22 5.95 12.09
N THR A 258 28.10 6.53 10.91
CA THR A 258 29.12 7.40 10.31
C THR A 258 28.71 8.85 10.49
N LEU A 259 29.41 9.55 11.37
CA LEU A 259 29.25 11.00 11.65
C LEU A 259 27.78 11.45 11.84
N GLY A 260 26.90 10.55 12.30
CA GLY A 260 25.48 10.82 12.55
C GLY A 260 24.58 10.93 11.31
N TYR A 261 25.11 10.97 10.07
CA TYR A 261 24.29 11.13 8.86
C TYR A 261 23.99 9.81 8.14
N LYS A 262 24.75 8.75 8.41
CA LYS A 262 24.52 7.40 7.86
C LYS A 262 24.64 6.35 8.96
N LEU A 263 23.76 5.36 8.94
CA LEU A 263 23.83 4.20 9.83
C LEU A 263 23.41 2.92 9.13
N GLY A 264 23.94 1.81 9.65
CA GLY A 264 23.44 0.47 9.41
C GLY A 264 23.36 -0.25 10.76
N LEU A 265 22.15 -0.69 11.13
CA LEU A 265 21.85 -1.38 12.37
C LEU A 265 21.22 -2.75 12.05
N ILE A 266 21.53 -3.73 12.87
CA ILE A 266 20.90 -5.06 12.87
C ILE A 266 20.55 -5.44 14.31
N CYS A 267 19.43 -6.12 14.50
CA CYS A 267 19.06 -6.62 15.81
C CYS A 267 19.97 -7.77 16.24
N LYS A 268 20.16 -7.96 17.54
CA LYS A 268 20.86 -9.13 18.09
C LYS A 268 20.10 -10.41 17.77
N GLU A 269 20.83 -11.51 17.73
CA GLU A 269 20.27 -12.84 17.44
C GLU A 269 19.15 -13.25 18.41
N SER A 270 19.13 -12.76 19.65
CA SER A 270 18.05 -13.04 20.62
C SER A 270 16.78 -12.23 20.39
N PHE A 271 16.84 -11.14 19.62
CA PHE A 271 15.71 -10.26 19.38
C PHE A 271 14.76 -10.87 18.34
N ARG A 272 13.45 -10.78 18.60
CA ARG A 272 12.40 -11.28 17.71
C ARG A 272 11.31 -10.23 17.62
N LEU A 273 10.92 -9.87 16.40
CA LEU A 273 9.82 -8.93 16.20
C LEU A 273 8.54 -9.72 15.85
N PRO A 274 7.61 -9.89 16.80
CA PRO A 274 6.41 -10.69 16.58
C PRO A 274 5.45 -10.01 15.60
N PRO A 275 4.50 -10.76 15.03
CA PRO A 275 3.38 -10.23 14.25
C PRO A 275 2.65 -9.10 14.98
N LYS A 276 2.21 -8.10 14.20
CA LYS A 276 1.44 -6.93 14.66
C LYS A 276 2.12 -6.10 15.75
N ASN A 277 3.45 -6.12 15.77
CA ASN A 277 4.25 -5.37 16.73
C ASN A 277 5.31 -4.51 16.03
N TRP A 278 5.96 -3.63 16.79
CA TRP A 278 6.97 -2.70 16.29
C TRP A 278 8.18 -2.59 17.21
N ALA A 279 9.31 -2.18 16.64
CA ALA A 279 10.55 -1.87 17.34
C ALA A 279 11.04 -0.47 16.93
N GLN A 280 11.66 0.27 17.85
CA GLN A 280 12.24 1.58 17.57
C GLN A 280 13.77 1.53 17.70
N PRO A 281 14.53 1.27 16.62
CA PRO A 281 15.98 1.27 16.70
C PRO A 281 16.60 2.66 16.86
N VAL A 282 16.01 3.69 16.24
CA VAL A 282 16.70 4.98 16.04
C VAL A 282 15.75 6.18 16.10
N ASN A 283 16.27 7.30 16.56
CA ASN A 283 15.68 8.63 16.43
C ASN A 283 16.41 9.45 15.39
N LEU A 284 15.67 10.27 14.65
CA LEU A 284 16.17 11.33 13.82
C LEU A 284 15.85 12.67 14.48
N ASN A 285 16.89 13.49 14.70
CA ASN A 285 16.75 14.86 15.14
C ASN A 285 17.08 15.77 13.96
N ILE A 286 16.17 16.70 13.63
CA ILE A 286 16.35 17.67 12.54
C ILE A 286 16.20 19.06 13.13
N LEU A 287 17.20 19.90 12.88
CA LEU A 287 17.17 21.33 13.12
C LEU A 287 16.98 22.04 11.77
N LEU A 288 15.85 22.73 11.62
CA LEU A 288 15.55 23.56 10.46
C LEU A 288 15.77 25.03 10.79
N LYS A 289 16.49 25.70 9.90
CA LYS A 289 16.79 27.12 9.97
C LYS A 289 17.02 27.67 8.56
N ARG A 290 16.35 28.78 8.25
CA ARG A 290 16.44 29.47 6.96
C ARG A 290 17.87 29.96 6.67
N PRO A 291 18.24 30.22 5.41
CA PRO A 291 17.44 30.00 4.18
C PRO A 291 17.45 28.54 3.72
N PHE A 292 16.38 28.12 3.05
CA PHE A 292 16.31 26.83 2.35
C PHE A 292 16.64 27.03 0.87
N THR A 293 17.51 26.16 0.34
CA THR A 293 18.14 26.26 -0.98
C THR A 293 18.22 24.92 -1.71
N LYS A 294 17.80 23.83 -1.04
CA LYS A 294 17.86 22.46 -1.55
C LYS A 294 16.68 21.65 -1.02
N ALA A 295 16.36 20.58 -1.73
CA ALA A 295 15.44 19.56 -1.22
C ALA A 295 16.05 18.81 -0.03
N MET A 296 15.21 18.44 0.94
CA MET A 296 15.57 17.45 1.96
C MET A 296 15.38 16.06 1.38
N LYS A 297 16.35 15.16 1.56
CA LYS A 297 16.24 13.76 1.16
C LYS A 297 16.86 12.85 2.21
N ILE A 298 16.10 11.87 2.67
CA ILE A 298 16.51 10.87 3.64
C ILE A 298 16.12 9.50 3.09
N LYS A 299 17.10 8.64 2.86
CA LYS A 299 16.90 7.27 2.38
C LYS A 299 16.88 6.32 3.55
N LEU A 300 15.89 5.44 3.57
CA LEU A 300 15.71 4.40 4.58
C LEU A 300 15.55 3.05 3.90
N MET A 301 16.12 2.01 4.49
CA MET A 301 15.92 0.62 4.08
C MET A 301 15.81 -0.27 5.31
N CYS A 302 14.82 -1.14 5.39
CA CYS A 302 14.73 -2.18 6.41
C CYS A 302 14.40 -3.53 5.79
N GLY A 303 14.68 -4.59 6.52
CA GLY A 303 14.36 -5.94 6.11
C GLY A 303 14.60 -6.92 7.23
N CYS A 304 14.39 -8.20 6.92
CA CYS A 304 14.62 -9.31 7.84
C CYS A 304 14.92 -10.58 7.04
N GLU A 305 15.38 -11.63 7.72
CA GLU A 305 15.60 -12.94 7.11
C GLU A 305 14.33 -13.46 6.42
N GLY A 306 14.47 -13.95 5.19
CA GLY A 306 13.40 -14.66 4.47
C GLY A 306 12.30 -13.79 3.86
N ALA A 307 12.37 -12.46 3.98
CA ALA A 307 11.41 -11.53 3.37
C ALA A 307 12.10 -10.49 2.49
N GLU A 308 11.33 -9.90 1.57
CA GLU A 308 11.81 -8.76 0.78
C GLU A 308 12.11 -7.56 1.70
N HIS A 309 13.16 -6.81 1.35
CA HIS A 309 13.48 -5.57 2.04
C HIS A 309 12.59 -4.43 1.53
N TYR A 310 12.27 -3.51 2.43
CA TYR A 310 11.54 -2.29 2.13
C TYR A 310 12.53 -1.13 2.03
N GLU A 311 12.52 -0.40 0.91
CA GLU A 311 13.34 0.79 0.69
C GLU A 311 12.47 1.97 0.30
N THR A 312 12.82 3.15 0.80
CA THR A 312 12.10 4.39 0.51
C THR A 312 12.99 5.62 0.70
N VAL A 313 12.65 6.71 0.02
CA VAL A 313 13.31 8.01 0.15
C VAL A 313 12.25 9.05 0.49
N PHE A 314 12.42 9.70 1.64
CA PHE A 314 11.51 10.70 2.15
C PHE A 314 12.12 12.09 2.12
N GLY A 315 11.25 13.10 2.14
CA GLY A 315 11.60 14.51 2.09
C GLY A 315 10.86 15.28 1.01
N ASN A 316 11.05 16.60 1.02
CA ASN A 316 10.31 17.56 0.22
C ASN A 316 11.25 18.54 -0.50
N PRO A 317 10.78 19.18 -1.60
CA PRO A 317 11.50 20.28 -2.23
C PRO A 317 11.52 21.52 -1.33
N GLU A 318 12.43 22.44 -1.62
CA GLU A 318 12.67 23.65 -0.83
C GLU A 318 11.40 24.49 -0.62
N GLU A 319 10.58 24.70 -1.65
CA GLU A 319 9.35 25.50 -1.58
C GLU A 319 8.34 24.89 -0.59
N THR A 320 8.22 23.57 -0.61
CA THR A 320 7.32 22.84 0.30
C THR A 320 7.84 22.86 1.73
N ILE A 321 9.16 22.77 1.92
CA ILE A 321 9.80 22.92 3.23
C ILE A 321 9.57 24.33 3.78
N GLU A 322 9.77 25.36 2.96
CA GLU A 322 9.55 26.76 3.34
C GLU A 322 8.09 27.02 3.74
N LYS A 323 7.14 26.46 2.98
CA LYS A 323 5.71 26.48 3.30
C LYS A 323 5.43 25.87 4.68
N TYR A 324 5.78 24.60 4.89
CA TYR A 324 5.48 23.91 6.16
C TYR A 324 6.25 24.48 7.34
N TYR A 325 7.47 24.99 7.12
CA TYR A 325 8.22 25.73 8.14
C TYR A 325 7.47 26.98 8.61
N SER A 326 6.97 27.78 7.67
CA SER A 326 6.18 28.98 7.95
C SER A 326 4.86 28.65 8.66
N GLU A 327 4.16 27.62 8.20
CA GLU A 327 2.92 27.16 8.83
C GLU A 327 3.16 26.66 10.26
N MET A 328 4.26 25.92 10.51
CA MET A 328 4.61 25.49 11.86
C MET A 328 4.94 26.67 12.78
N LEU A 329 5.68 27.68 12.31
CA LEU A 329 5.99 28.88 13.10
C LEU A 329 4.75 29.65 13.57
N ASN A 330 3.68 29.56 12.78
CA ASN A 330 2.41 30.25 13.00
C ASN A 330 1.31 29.34 13.53
N ALA A 331 1.60 28.07 13.82
CA ALA A 331 0.59 27.12 14.28
C ALA A 331 0.01 27.54 15.65
N ASP A 332 -1.32 27.56 15.73
CA ASP A 332 -2.05 27.96 16.94
C ASP A 332 -1.85 26.99 18.12
N ASN A 333 -1.51 25.73 17.83
CA ASN A 333 -1.22 24.72 18.84
C ASN A 333 -0.16 23.70 18.38
N GLN A 334 0.32 22.92 19.36
CA GLN A 334 1.36 21.92 19.16
C GLN A 334 0.93 20.72 18.31
N ASP A 335 -0.36 20.36 18.29
CA ASP A 335 -0.86 19.21 17.54
C ASP A 335 -0.91 19.51 16.04
N ILE A 336 -1.32 20.73 15.66
CA ILE A 336 -1.24 21.23 14.27
C ILE A 336 0.21 21.22 13.80
N ALA A 337 1.12 21.79 14.59
CA ALA A 337 2.54 21.79 14.26
C ALA A 337 3.10 20.36 14.11
N GLN A 338 2.63 19.42 14.93
CA GLN A 338 3.03 18.02 14.85
C GLN A 338 2.51 17.31 13.59
N ASN A 339 1.28 17.60 13.14
CA ASN A 339 0.75 17.09 11.87
C ASN A 339 1.57 17.62 10.68
N LEU A 340 1.93 18.90 10.70
CA LEU A 340 2.76 19.52 9.66
C LEU A 340 4.15 18.90 9.55
N VAL A 341 4.70 18.33 10.64
CA VAL A 341 5.96 17.56 10.58
C VAL A 341 5.80 16.29 9.71
N GLN A 342 4.65 15.62 9.78
CA GLN A 342 4.40 14.41 8.97
C GLN A 342 4.41 14.77 7.47
N GLU A 343 3.73 15.87 7.13
CA GLU A 343 3.66 16.40 5.77
C GLU A 343 5.03 16.89 5.28
N LEU A 344 5.79 17.58 6.12
CA LEU A 344 7.15 18.06 5.84
C LEU A 344 8.12 16.92 5.55
N LEU A 345 8.03 15.83 6.29
CA LEU A 345 8.87 14.66 6.03
C LEU A 345 8.38 13.87 4.81
N ASN A 346 7.24 14.25 4.23
CA ASN A 346 6.65 13.63 3.05
C ASN A 346 6.50 12.12 3.22
N PHE A 347 6.10 11.70 4.42
CA PHE A 347 5.67 10.33 4.59
C PHE A 347 4.31 10.19 3.92
N LYS A 348 4.29 10.08 2.60
CA LYS A 348 3.07 9.91 1.80
C LYS A 348 2.69 8.45 1.74
N GLU A 349 1.39 8.20 1.81
CA GLU A 349 0.78 6.94 1.39
C GLU A 349 1.00 6.86 -0.12
N GLN A 350 1.84 5.93 -0.58
CA GLN A 350 1.88 5.53 -1.99
C GLN A 350 1.05 4.26 -2.17
#